data_AF-A0A3S4GA79-F1
#
_entry.id   AF-A0A3S4GA79-F1
#
_cell.length_a   1.000
_cell.length_b   1.000
_cell.length_c   1.000
_cell.angle_alpha   90.00
_cell.angle_beta   90.00
_cell.angle_gamma   90.00
#
_symmetry.space_group_name_H-M   'P 1'
#
loop_
_entity.id
_entity.type
_entity.pdbx_description
1 polymer ?
#
loop_
_entity_poly.entity_id
_entity_poly.type
_entity_poly.pdbx_seq_one_letter_code
_entity_poly.pdbx_strand_id
1 'polypeptide(L)'
;MAKQMFRALVALLLTLPVWLYAAPRVITLSPANTELAFAAGITPVGVSSYSDYPPEAQKIEQVSTWQGMNLERIVALKPDLVVAWRGGNAERQVNQLTSLGIKVMWVDAVTIEQIADTLRQLAAWSPQPERLSRQRRHC
;
A
#
# COMPACT_ATOMS: atom_id res chain seq x y z
N MET A 1 13.19 -46.52 -7.62
CA MET A 1 13.82 -45.23 -7.27
C MET A 1 13.33 -44.06 -8.13
N ALA A 2 13.44 -44.09 -9.47
CA ALA A 2 13.06 -42.97 -10.35
C ALA A 2 11.63 -42.42 -10.18
N LYS A 3 10.62 -43.28 -9.95
CA LYS A 3 9.22 -42.87 -9.74
C LYS A 3 8.99 -42.09 -8.44
N GLN A 4 9.79 -42.35 -7.40
CA GLN A 4 9.70 -41.60 -6.13
C GLN A 4 10.39 -40.23 -6.26
N MET A 5 11.50 -40.17 -7.01
CA MET A 5 12.19 -38.91 -7.31
C MET A 5 11.33 -37.98 -8.19
N PHE A 6 10.61 -38.52 -9.18
CA PHE A 6 9.70 -37.73 -10.01
C PHE A 6 8.50 -37.19 -9.23
N ARG A 7 7.93 -37.99 -8.32
CA ARG A 7 6.84 -37.55 -7.43
C ARG A 7 7.30 -36.46 -6.45
N ALA A 8 8.52 -36.57 -5.92
CA ALA A 8 9.11 -35.54 -5.05
C ALA A 8 9.38 -34.23 -5.82
N LEU A 9 9.84 -34.31 -7.07
CA LEU A 9 10.10 -33.13 -7.91
C LEU A 9 8.82 -32.37 -8.27
N VAL A 10 7.74 -33.09 -8.60
CA VAL A 10 6.42 -32.49 -8.90
C VAL A 10 5.80 -31.87 -7.64
N ALA A 11 5.94 -32.50 -6.48
CA ALA A 11 5.46 -31.93 -5.22
C ALA A 11 6.22 -30.66 -4.83
N LEU A 12 7.54 -30.60 -5.09
CA LEU A 12 8.35 -29.40 -4.87
C LEU A 12 7.97 -28.27 -5.85
N LEU A 13 7.69 -28.59 -7.12
CA LEU A 13 7.27 -27.60 -8.12
C LEU A 13 5.91 -26.96 -7.77
N LEU A 14 5.02 -27.71 -7.12
CA LEU A 14 3.68 -27.26 -6.72
C LEU A 14 3.66 -26.40 -5.45
N THR A 15 4.71 -26.42 -4.62
CA THR A 15 4.79 -25.60 -3.39
C THR A 15 5.56 -24.29 -3.58
N LEU A 16 6.34 -24.16 -4.65
CA LEU A 16 7.04 -22.92 -5.02
C LEU A 16 6.15 -21.67 -5.21
N PRO A 17 4.95 -21.73 -5.84
CA PRO A 17 4.20 -20.51 -6.14
C PRO A 17 3.58 -19.84 -4.89
N VAL A 18 3.48 -20.55 -3.76
CA VAL A 18 3.02 -19.99 -2.49
C VAL A 18 4.03 -19.00 -1.91
N TRP A 19 5.31 -19.15 -2.25
CA TRP A 19 6.39 -18.26 -1.80
C TRP A 19 6.54 -17.01 -2.68
N LEU A 20 5.84 -16.93 -3.82
CA LEU A 20 5.95 -15.82 -4.78
C LEU A 20 4.90 -14.72 -4.63
N TYR A 21 3.90 -14.88 -3.75
CA TYR A 21 2.92 -13.83 -3.48
C TYR A 21 3.50 -12.77 -2.54
N ALA A 22 4.21 -11.80 -3.10
CA ALA A 22 4.66 -10.60 -2.39
C ALA A 22 3.48 -9.62 -2.17
N ALA A 23 3.44 -8.97 -1.01
CA ALA A 23 2.45 -7.94 -0.73
C ALA A 23 2.66 -6.74 -1.66
N PRO A 24 1.58 -6.10 -2.17
CA PRO A 24 1.68 -4.90 -2.98
C PRO A 24 2.46 -3.78 -2.28
N ARG A 25 3.31 -3.08 -3.03
CA ARG A 25 4.17 -2.00 -2.55
C ARG A 25 3.38 -0.69 -2.59
N VAL A 26 2.87 -0.26 -1.43
CA VAL A 26 2.06 0.96 -1.33
C VAL A 26 2.84 2.10 -0.71
N ILE A 27 2.74 3.29 -1.29
CA ILE A 27 3.25 4.55 -0.71
C ILE A 27 2.07 5.45 -0.33
N THR A 28 2.14 6.08 0.83
CA THR A 28 1.12 7.03 1.32
C THR A 28 1.72 8.43 1.41
N LEU A 29 1.03 9.42 0.85
CA LEU A 29 1.53 10.80 0.75
C LEU A 29 0.88 11.78 1.75
N SER A 30 0.15 11.25 2.73
CA SER A 30 -0.38 12.02 3.86
C SER A 30 -0.46 11.17 5.15
N PRO A 31 -0.50 11.79 6.34
CA PRO A 31 -0.71 11.08 7.60
C PRO A 31 -2.01 10.27 7.60
N ALA A 32 -3.13 10.89 7.22
CA ALA A 32 -4.43 10.22 7.12
C ALA A 32 -4.41 9.02 6.17
N ASN A 33 -3.77 9.14 5.01
CA ASN A 33 -3.65 8.02 4.06
C ASN A 33 -2.81 6.88 4.63
N THR A 34 -1.82 7.20 5.49
CA THR A 34 -1.02 6.19 6.19
C THR A 34 -1.88 5.40 7.15
N GLU A 35 -2.70 6.07 7.96
CA GLU A 35 -3.64 5.41 8.87
C GLU A 35 -4.63 4.52 8.12
N LEU A 36 -5.18 4.99 6.99
CA LEU A 36 -6.10 4.21 6.16
C LEU A 36 -5.44 2.96 5.56
N ALA A 37 -4.18 3.07 5.13
CA ALA A 37 -3.42 1.91 4.64
C ALA A 37 -3.24 0.87 5.75
N PHE A 38 -2.82 1.29 6.94
CA PHE A 38 -2.67 0.38 8.09
C PHE A 38 -3.99 -0.23 8.54
N ALA A 39 -5.07 0.55 8.58
CA ALA A 39 -6.43 0.08 8.87
C ALA A 39 -6.91 -0.94 7.82
N ALA A 40 -6.49 -0.80 6.56
CA ALA A 40 -6.73 -1.78 5.50
C ALA A 40 -5.80 -3.02 5.58
N GLY A 41 -4.86 -3.08 6.52
CA GLY A 41 -3.91 -4.18 6.67
C GLY A 41 -2.71 -4.11 5.74
N ILE A 42 -2.45 -2.94 5.16
CA ILE A 42 -1.29 -2.66 4.32
C ILE A 42 -0.20 -2.04 5.19
N THR A 43 1.02 -2.54 5.07
CA THR A 43 2.21 -1.88 5.61
C THR A 43 2.89 -1.10 4.47
N PRO A 44 2.87 0.24 4.48
CA PRO A 44 3.48 1.03 3.41
C PRO A 44 5.00 0.81 3.30
N VAL A 45 5.54 1.02 2.10
CA VAL A 45 7.00 1.03 1.86
C VAL A 45 7.59 2.44 1.90
N GLY A 46 6.73 3.46 1.94
CA GLY A 46 7.08 4.87 2.10
C GLY A 46 5.87 5.66 2.57
N VAL A 47 6.09 6.62 3.46
CA VAL A 47 5.05 7.45 4.09
C VAL A 47 5.36 8.94 3.95
N SER A 48 4.45 9.82 4.37
CA SER A 48 4.73 11.25 4.49
C SER A 48 5.34 11.60 5.85
N SER A 49 5.91 12.80 5.95
CA SER A 49 6.15 13.46 7.23
C SER A 49 4.88 13.48 8.07
N TYR A 50 5.02 13.37 9.38
CA TYR A 50 3.92 13.33 10.36
C TYR A 50 3.03 12.07 10.27
N SER A 51 3.40 11.07 9.49
CA SER A 51 2.78 9.74 9.57
C SER A 51 3.27 8.98 10.80
N ASP A 52 2.73 9.33 11.97
CA ASP A 52 3.18 8.85 13.27
C ASP A 52 2.28 7.77 13.91
N TYR A 53 1.12 7.51 13.30
CA TYR A 53 0.18 6.47 13.69
C TYR A 53 -0.08 5.45 12.57
N PRO A 54 -0.19 4.14 12.89
CA PRO A 54 0.22 3.49 14.15
C PRO A 54 1.72 3.66 14.45
N PRO A 55 2.22 3.36 15.67
CA PRO A 55 3.63 3.61 16.04
C PRO A 55 4.67 2.96 15.13
N GLU A 56 4.31 1.86 14.46
CA GLU A 56 5.12 1.20 13.44
C GLU A 56 5.35 2.05 12.17
N ALA A 57 4.45 2.99 11.85
CA ALA A 57 4.58 3.92 10.73
C ALA A 57 5.82 4.83 10.86
N GLN A 58 6.22 5.17 12.09
CA GLN A 58 7.38 6.03 12.37
C GLN A 58 8.71 5.42 11.91
N LYS A 59 8.74 4.09 11.71
CA LYS A 59 9.93 3.36 11.23
C LYS A 59 10.00 3.29 9.71
N ILE A 60 8.94 3.68 9.02
CA ILE A 60 8.86 3.64 7.56
C ILE A 60 9.54 4.89 7.00
N GLU A 61 10.22 4.72 5.88
CA GLU A 61 10.89 5.81 5.18
C GLU A 61 9.91 6.92 4.79
N GLN A 62 10.27 8.18 5.07
CA GLN A 62 9.49 9.34 4.67
C GLN A 62 9.92 9.80 3.26
N VAL A 63 8.96 9.84 2.34
CA VAL A 63 9.18 10.20 0.92
C VAL A 63 8.44 11.47 0.50
N SER A 64 7.64 12.05 1.40
CA SER A 64 6.85 13.26 1.16
C SER A 64 6.82 14.15 2.39
N THR A 65 6.77 15.46 2.16
CA THR A 65 6.62 16.50 3.18
C THR A 65 5.60 17.53 2.71
N TRP A 66 5.26 18.50 3.56
CA TRP A 66 4.38 19.61 3.15
C TRP A 66 4.99 20.48 2.04
N GLN A 67 6.33 20.51 1.91
CA GLN A 67 7.02 21.24 0.85
C GLN A 67 6.98 20.51 -0.51
N GLY A 68 6.64 19.21 -0.51
CA GLY A 68 6.63 18.38 -1.71
C GLY A 68 7.17 16.98 -1.45
N MET A 69 7.27 16.19 -2.52
CA MET A 69 7.71 14.79 -2.48
C MET A 69 9.04 14.53 -3.19
N ASN A 70 9.74 13.50 -2.73
CA ASN A 70 10.95 12.99 -3.37
C ASN A 70 10.58 11.97 -4.46
N LEU A 71 10.38 12.45 -5.68
CA LEU A 71 9.95 11.63 -6.82
C LEU A 71 10.96 10.53 -7.17
N GLU A 72 12.26 10.84 -7.15
CA GLU A 72 13.31 9.85 -7.43
C GLU A 72 13.24 8.69 -6.45
N ARG A 73 13.05 9.00 -5.16
CA ARG A 73 12.94 7.96 -4.14
C ARG A 73 11.67 7.15 -4.28
N ILE A 74 10.54 7.79 -4.56
CA ILE A 74 9.27 7.10 -4.84
C ILE A 74 9.43 6.12 -6.00
N VAL A 75 10.03 6.54 -7.11
CA VAL A 75 10.26 5.67 -8.28
C VAL A 75 11.23 4.53 -7.94
N ALA A 76 12.31 4.81 -7.20
CA ALA A 76 13.28 3.80 -6.78
C ALA A 76 12.66 2.72 -5.88
N LEU A 77 11.64 3.07 -5.09
CA LEU A 77 10.90 2.11 -4.26
C LEU A 77 9.95 1.23 -5.07
N LYS A 78 9.75 1.46 -6.37
CA LYS A 78 8.89 0.67 -7.28
C LYS A 78 7.50 0.39 -6.68
N PRO A 79 6.70 1.43 -6.37
CA PRO A 79 5.38 1.25 -5.81
C PRO A 79 4.41 0.68 -6.86
N ASP A 80 3.53 -0.20 -6.41
CA ASP A 80 2.38 -0.67 -7.18
C ASP A 80 1.19 0.31 -7.09
N LEU A 81 1.14 1.08 -5.98
CA LEU A 81 0.12 2.09 -5.71
C LEU A 81 0.71 3.26 -4.91
N VAL A 82 0.33 4.48 -5.29
CA VAL A 82 0.55 5.70 -4.51
C VAL A 82 -0.80 6.28 -4.06
N VAL A 83 -0.97 6.51 -2.77
CA VAL A 83 -2.20 7.07 -2.19
C VAL A 83 -1.98 8.55 -1.89
N ALA A 84 -2.55 9.41 -2.73
CA ALA A 84 -2.38 10.85 -2.72
C ALA A 84 -3.62 11.57 -2.14
N TRP A 85 -3.43 12.82 -1.72
CA TRP A 85 -4.46 13.72 -1.20
C TRP A 85 -4.34 15.09 -1.88
N ARG A 86 -5.42 15.59 -2.50
CA ARG A 86 -5.38 16.85 -3.27
C ARG A 86 -5.15 18.08 -2.41
N GLY A 87 -5.55 18.04 -1.14
CA GLY A 87 -5.40 19.17 -0.22
C GLY A 87 -3.96 19.42 0.24
N GLY A 88 -3.05 18.45 0.11
CA GLY A 88 -1.67 18.55 0.59
C GLY A 88 -0.59 18.15 -0.41
N ASN A 89 -0.93 17.41 -1.47
CA ASN A 89 0.04 16.98 -2.47
C ASN A 89 -0.09 17.82 -3.75
N ALA A 90 1.05 18.31 -4.26
CA ALA A 90 1.08 19.06 -5.51
C ALA A 90 0.68 18.15 -6.68
N GLU A 91 -0.47 18.43 -7.28
CA GLU A 91 -1.05 17.62 -8.37
C GLU A 91 -0.07 17.43 -9.53
N ARG A 92 0.71 18.46 -9.85
CA ARG A 92 1.77 18.39 -10.88
C ARG A 92 2.80 17.29 -10.61
N GLN A 93 3.25 17.14 -9.36
CA GLN A 93 4.22 16.10 -8.98
C GLN A 93 3.57 14.72 -9.01
N VAL A 94 2.33 14.59 -8.53
CA VAL A 94 1.60 13.32 -8.58
C VAL A 94 1.35 12.88 -10.03
N ASN A 95 1.04 13.82 -10.94
CA ASN A 95 0.85 13.53 -12.35
C ASN A 95 2.14 13.03 -13.03
N GLN A 96 3.32 13.43 -12.55
CA GLN A 96 4.58 12.86 -13.01
C GLN A 96 4.68 11.36 -12.68
N LEU A 97 4.25 10.94 -11.48
CA LEU A 97 4.18 9.52 -11.12
C LEU A 97 3.25 8.74 -12.06
N THR A 98 2.07 9.29 -12.34
CA THR A 98 1.12 8.71 -13.31
C THR A 98 1.74 8.58 -14.70
N SER A 99 2.49 9.60 -15.15
CA SER A 99 3.16 9.59 -16.46
C SER A 99 4.26 8.53 -16.57
N LEU A 100 4.82 8.11 -15.43
CA LEU A 100 5.78 7.01 -15.32
C LEU A 100 5.11 5.63 -15.19
N GLY A 101 3.77 5.57 -15.31
CA GLY A 101 3.00 4.34 -15.24
C GLY A 101 2.68 3.87 -13.81
N ILE A 102 2.97 4.68 -12.79
CA ILE A 102 2.64 4.37 -11.39
C ILE A 102 1.15 4.65 -11.16
N LYS A 103 0.43 3.69 -10.59
CA LYS A 103 -0.98 3.87 -10.25
C LYS A 103 -1.13 4.82 -9.07
N VAL A 104 -2.04 5.78 -9.21
CA VAL A 104 -2.35 6.76 -8.16
C VAL A 104 -3.82 6.62 -7.76
N MET A 105 -4.07 6.53 -6.44
CA MET A 105 -5.40 6.66 -5.85
C MET A 105 -5.47 8.00 -5.13
N TRP A 106 -6.43 8.83 -5.53
CA TRP A 106 -6.71 10.09 -4.85
C TRP A 106 -7.76 9.88 -3.76
N VAL A 107 -7.43 10.27 -2.53
CA VAL A 107 -8.31 10.19 -1.37
C VAL A 107 -8.58 11.61 -0.86
N ASP A 108 -9.81 12.07 -1.07
CA ASP A 108 -10.31 13.37 -0.60
C ASP A 108 -11.63 13.15 0.16
N ALA A 109 -11.63 12.22 1.11
CA ALA A 109 -12.82 11.87 1.87
C ALA A 109 -13.23 13.03 2.80
N VAL A 110 -14.47 13.49 2.64
CA VAL A 110 -15.12 14.52 3.47
C VAL A 110 -16.27 13.96 4.31
N THR A 111 -16.65 12.70 4.11
CA THR A 111 -17.65 11.99 4.93
C THR A 111 -17.14 10.64 5.44
N ILE A 112 -17.77 10.11 6.49
CA ILE A 112 -17.41 8.81 7.08
C ILE A 112 -17.67 7.67 6.08
N GLU A 113 -18.73 7.77 5.28
CA GLU A 113 -19.07 6.80 4.24
C GLU A 113 -17.95 6.74 3.19
N GLN A 114 -17.40 7.89 2.79
CA GLN A 114 -16.28 7.95 1.85
C GLN A 114 -15.02 7.32 2.44
N ILE A 115 -14.76 7.50 3.74
CA ILE A 115 -13.66 6.80 4.43
C ILE A 115 -13.86 5.28 4.35
N ALA A 116 -15.08 4.80 4.61
CA ALA A 116 -15.40 3.38 4.52
C ALA A 116 -15.27 2.85 3.08
N ASP A 117 -15.60 3.65 2.07
CA ASP A 117 -15.41 3.32 0.66
C ASP A 117 -13.92 3.26 0.30
N THR A 118 -13.11 4.21 0.77
CA THR A 118 -11.65 4.19 0.59
C THR A 118 -11.04 2.93 1.21
N LEU A 119 -11.45 2.54 2.41
CA LEU A 119 -11.00 1.30 3.03
C LEU A 119 -11.35 0.07 2.19
N ARG A 120 -12.53 0.03 1.56
CA ARG A 120 -12.91 -1.05 0.63
C ARG A 120 -12.06 -1.06 -0.63
N GLN A 121 -11.72 0.11 -1.17
CA GLN A 121 -10.85 0.21 -2.34
C GLN A 121 -9.41 -0.23 -2.00
N LEU A 122 -8.90 0.17 -0.84
CA LEU A 122 -7.59 -0.25 -0.34
C LEU A 122 -7.53 -1.75 -0.01
N ALA A 123 -8.66 -2.38 0.33
CA ALA A 123 -8.74 -3.82 0.57
C ALA A 123 -8.15 -4.68 -0.56
N ALA A 124 -8.33 -4.25 -1.81
CA ALA A 124 -7.81 -4.96 -2.99
C ALA A 124 -6.28 -4.95 -3.08
N TRP A 125 -5.63 -4.06 -2.34
CA TRP A 125 -4.17 -3.91 -2.24
C TRP A 125 -3.61 -4.52 -0.96
N SER A 126 -4.48 -5.03 -0.08
CA SER A 126 -4.09 -5.59 1.19
C SER A 126 -3.71 -7.07 1.06
N PRO A 127 -2.59 -7.51 1.66
CA PRO A 127 -2.30 -8.93 1.82
C PRO A 127 -3.26 -9.61 2.82
N GLN A 128 -4.06 -8.84 3.57
CA GLN A 128 -4.97 -9.34 4.60
C GLN A 128 -6.36 -8.70 4.48
N PRO A 129 -7.13 -9.01 3.41
CA PRO A 129 -8.44 -8.40 3.18
C PRO A 129 -9.44 -8.69 4.32
N GLU A 130 -9.25 -9.78 5.07
CA GLU A 130 -10.10 -10.17 6.19
C GLU A 130 -9.97 -9.26 7.42
N ARG A 131 -8.85 -8.54 7.59
CA ARG A 131 -8.63 -7.65 8.74
C ARG A 131 -9.67 -6.51 8.80
N LEU A 132 -10.15 -6.08 7.62
CA LEU A 132 -11.25 -5.10 7.49
C LEU A 132 -12.58 -5.60 8.05
N SER A 133 -12.85 -6.91 7.99
CA SER A 133 -14.10 -7.50 8.49
C SER A 133 -14.21 -7.47 10.02
N ARG A 134 -13.07 -7.44 10.73
CA ARG A 134 -13.02 -7.33 12.19
C ARG A 134 -13.22 -5.90 12.66
N GLN A 135 -12.63 -4.92 11.96
CA GLN A 135 -12.83 -3.50 12.27
C GLN A 135 -14.31 -3.09 12.12
N ARG A 136 -15.03 -3.66 11.14
CA ARG A 136 -16.48 -3.48 10.95
C ARG A 136 -17.35 -3.89 12.15
N ARG A 137 -16.86 -4.72 13.08
CA ARG A 137 -17.65 -5.14 14.26
C ARG A 137 -17.56 -4.14 15.42
N HIS A 138 -16.71 -3.13 15.30
CA HIS A 138 -16.41 -2.17 16.37
C HIS A 138 -16.74 -0.71 16.01
N CYS A 139 -17.21 -0.44 14.79
CA CYS A 139 -17.86 0.83 14.41
C CYS A 139 -19.38 0.61 14.33
#